data_AF-A0A2T6JKD2-F1
#
_entry.id   AF-A0A2T6JKD2-F1
#
_cell.length_a   1.000
_cell.length_b   1.000
_cell.length_c   1.000
_cell.angle_alpha   90.00
_cell.angle_beta   90.00
_cell.angle_gamma   90.00
#
_symmetry.space_group_name_H-M   'P 1'
#
loop_
_entity.id
_entity.type
_entity.pdbx_description
1 polymer ?
#
loop_
_entity_poly.entity_id
_entity_poly.type
_entity_poly.pdbx_seq_one_letter_code
_entity_poly.pdbx_strand_id
1 'polypeptide(L)'
;MLSPAIYASFFFTVALLVTTAYFLMGGLPLLTLKHDTPLDARFVRGFFSVYYRAAFWTSLGALVSYALWGRYPFAIGVAINACVVALLRKHLLQAMQQLGAQIEASSSSAIQHFRRVHSAALLVNLVQLVAIVWGLLWLSQQLR
;
A
#
# COMPACT_ATOMS: atom_id res chain seq x y z
N MET A 1 -15.13 0.32 -30.82
CA MET A 1 -14.83 -0.79 -29.90
C MET A 1 -14.04 -0.22 -28.72
N LEU A 2 -14.42 -0.54 -27.49
CA LEU A 2 -13.64 -0.12 -26.31
C LEU A 2 -12.24 -0.74 -26.41
N SER A 3 -11.19 0.09 -26.30
CA SER A 3 -9.80 -0.39 -26.37
C SER A 3 -9.55 -1.40 -25.25
N PRO A 4 -8.84 -2.52 -25.50
CA PRO A 4 -8.43 -3.46 -24.45
C PRO A 4 -7.74 -2.79 -23.25
N ALA A 5 -7.08 -1.65 -23.48
CA ALA A 5 -6.45 -0.85 -22.45
C ALA A 5 -7.44 -0.33 -21.38
N ILE A 6 -8.71 -0.09 -21.75
CA ILE A 6 -9.74 0.37 -20.83
C ILE A 6 -10.07 -0.73 -19.82
N TYR A 7 -10.37 -1.95 -20.31
CA TYR A 7 -10.66 -3.09 -19.46
C TYR A 7 -9.47 -3.43 -18.54
N ALA A 8 -8.26 -3.38 -19.07
CA ALA A 8 -7.04 -3.57 -18.28
C ALA A 8 -6.89 -2.49 -17.19
N SER A 9 -7.16 -1.22 -17.52
CA SER A 9 -7.05 -0.11 -16.55
C SER A 9 -8.03 -0.28 -15.39
N PHE A 10 -9.29 -0.66 -15.66
CA PHE A 10 -10.26 -0.95 -14.61
C PHE A 10 -9.86 -2.17 -13.77
N PHE A 11 -9.43 -3.25 -14.42
CA PHE A 11 -9.00 -4.46 -13.72
C PHE A 11 -7.88 -4.16 -12.72
N PHE A 12 -6.81 -3.50 -13.16
CA PHE A 12 -5.68 -3.18 -12.29
C PHE A 12 -6.04 -2.16 -11.22
N THR A 13 -6.93 -1.20 -11.52
CA THR A 13 -7.39 -0.21 -10.53
C THR A 13 -8.24 -0.88 -9.45
N VAL A 14 -9.13 -1.80 -9.82
CA VAL A 14 -9.91 -2.60 -8.86
C VAL A 14 -8.99 -3.50 -8.03
N ALA A 15 -8.03 -4.16 -8.66
CA ALA A 15 -7.05 -4.99 -7.95
C ALA A 15 -6.24 -4.18 -6.93
N LEU A 16 -5.81 -2.97 -7.30
CA LEU A 16 -5.10 -2.04 -6.42
C LEU A 16 -6.00 -1.57 -5.26
N LEU A 17 -7.28 -1.29 -5.55
CA LEU A 17 -8.27 -0.87 -4.55
C LEU A 17 -8.55 -1.97 -3.53
N VAL A 18 -8.83 -3.19 -4.00
CA VAL A 18 -9.05 -4.37 -3.15
C VAL A 18 -7.82 -4.67 -2.31
N THR A 19 -6.63 -4.64 -2.91
CA THR A 19 -5.36 -4.82 -2.18
C THR A 19 -5.23 -3.77 -1.08
N THR A 20 -5.41 -2.49 -1.40
CA THR A 20 -5.22 -1.41 -0.42
C THR A 20 -6.27 -1.47 0.69
N ALA A 21 -7.54 -1.68 0.36
CA ALA A 21 -8.62 -1.76 1.33
C ALA A 21 -8.49 -2.99 2.25
N TYR A 22 -8.19 -4.17 1.69
CA TYR A 22 -8.01 -5.40 2.44
C TYR A 22 -6.84 -5.28 3.42
N PHE A 23 -5.69 -4.79 2.96
CA PHE A 23 -4.52 -4.65 3.81
C PHE A 23 -4.66 -3.53 4.84
N LEU A 24 -5.46 -2.50 4.58
CA LEU A 24 -5.84 -1.50 5.58
C LEU A 24 -6.72 -2.12 6.68
N MET A 25 -7.77 -2.87 6.29
CA MET A 25 -8.63 -3.58 7.22
C MET A 25 -7.87 -4.65 8.02
N GLY A 26 -6.96 -5.40 7.38
CA GLY A 26 -6.15 -6.42 8.05
C GLY A 26 -5.03 -5.81 8.90
N GLY A 27 -4.48 -4.66 8.52
CA GLY A 27 -3.41 -3.99 9.26
C GLY A 27 -3.88 -3.27 10.52
N LEU A 28 -5.16 -2.88 10.60
CA LEU A 28 -5.75 -2.23 11.78
C LEU A 28 -5.77 -3.14 13.02
N PRO A 29 -6.31 -4.38 12.97
CA PRO A 29 -6.21 -5.34 14.07
C PRO A 29 -4.77 -5.63 14.47
N LEU A 30 -3.81 -5.58 13.54
CA LEU A 30 -2.41 -5.82 13.88
C LEU A 30 -1.82 -4.73 14.80
N LEU A 31 -2.43 -3.55 14.91
CA LEU A 31 -2.04 -2.56 15.90
C LEU A 31 -2.35 -2.97 17.35
N THR A 32 -3.30 -3.89 17.56
CA THR A 32 -3.70 -4.35 18.89
C THR A 32 -2.84 -5.51 19.40
N LEU A 33 -1.96 -6.06 18.57
CA LEU A 33 -0.94 -7.01 19.04
C LEU A 33 -0.02 -6.34 20.07
N LYS A 34 0.46 -7.15 21.02
CA LYS A 34 1.38 -6.67 22.06
C LYS A 34 2.79 -6.39 21.51
N HIS A 35 3.16 -7.00 20.39
CA HIS A 35 4.48 -6.87 19.74
C HIS A 35 5.64 -7.15 20.70
N ASP A 36 5.39 -8.03 21.67
CA ASP A 36 6.29 -8.46 22.73
C ASP A 36 7.12 -9.68 22.30
N THR A 37 6.73 -10.35 21.21
CA THR A 37 7.49 -11.46 20.65
C THR A 37 8.16 -11.10 19.31
N PRO A 38 9.34 -11.65 19.02
CA PRO A 38 10.00 -11.47 17.72
C PRO A 38 9.20 -12.09 16.56
N LEU A 39 8.30 -13.04 16.85
CA LEU A 39 7.42 -13.66 15.88
C LEU A 39 6.37 -12.67 15.36
N ASP A 40 5.77 -11.87 16.24
CA ASP A 40 4.78 -10.85 15.86
C ASP A 40 5.38 -9.79 14.93
N ALA A 41 6.59 -9.31 15.26
CA ALA A 41 7.32 -8.37 14.42
C ALA A 41 7.61 -8.94 13.02
N ARG A 42 7.98 -10.23 12.94
CA ARG A 42 8.19 -10.93 11.66
C ARG A 42 6.91 -11.10 10.87
N PHE A 43 5.80 -11.42 11.54
CA PHE A 43 4.49 -11.58 10.91
C PHE A 43 4.01 -10.26 10.29
N VAL A 44 4.01 -9.17 11.08
CA VAL A 44 3.62 -7.84 10.61
C VAL A 44 4.49 -7.40 9.43
N ARG A 45 5.81 -7.62 9.52
CA ARG A 45 6.74 -7.33 8.41
C ARG A 45 6.40 -8.14 7.15
N GLY A 46 6.09 -9.42 7.30
CA GLY A 46 5.66 -10.30 6.21
C GLY A 46 4.38 -9.78 5.54
N PHE A 47 3.38 -9.42 6.36
CA PHE A 47 2.11 -8.84 5.92
C PHE A 47 2.33 -7.59 5.05
N PHE A 48 3.10 -6.62 5.53
CA PHE A 48 3.41 -5.42 4.75
C PHE A 48 4.29 -5.71 3.53
N SER A 49 5.19 -6.69 3.59
CA SER A 49 6.00 -7.06 2.42
C SER A 49 5.13 -7.60 1.28
N VAL A 50 4.13 -8.43 1.59
CA VAL A 50 3.17 -8.94 0.59
C VAL A 50 2.31 -7.80 0.06
N TYR A 51 1.79 -6.95 0.95
CA TYR A 51 1.03 -5.76 0.59
C TYR A 51 1.76 -4.89 -0.43
N TYR A 52 2.96 -4.40 -0.09
CA TYR A 52 3.68 -3.47 -0.94
C TYR A 52 4.09 -4.09 -2.27
N ARG A 53 4.35 -5.41 -2.30
CA ARG A 53 4.63 -6.12 -3.55
C ARG A 53 3.38 -6.21 -4.43
N ALA A 54 2.22 -6.55 -3.86
CA ALA A 54 0.96 -6.58 -4.59
C ALA A 54 0.54 -5.19 -5.08
N ALA A 55 0.64 -4.18 -4.22
CA ALA A 55 0.32 -2.79 -4.55
C ALA A 55 1.25 -2.23 -5.65
N PHE A 56 2.53 -2.60 -5.65
CA PHE A 56 3.48 -2.20 -6.69
C PHE A 56 3.11 -2.78 -8.05
N TRP A 57 2.88 -4.10 -8.13
CA TRP A 57 2.55 -4.76 -9.41
C TRP A 57 1.21 -4.30 -9.97
N THR A 58 0.21 -4.12 -9.10
CA THR A 58 -1.10 -3.60 -9.53
C THR A 58 -1.02 -2.14 -9.97
N SER A 59 -0.25 -1.29 -9.28
CA SER A 59 0.01 0.10 -9.70
C SER A 59 0.75 0.17 -11.04
N LEU A 60 1.73 -0.72 -11.27
CA LEU A 60 2.47 -0.78 -12.53
C LEU A 60 1.57 -1.21 -13.69
N GLY A 61 0.71 -2.21 -13.48
CA GLY A 61 -0.28 -2.63 -14.48
C GLY A 61 -1.29 -1.53 -14.81
N ALA A 62 -1.75 -0.80 -13.79
CA ALA A 62 -2.63 0.35 -13.95
C ALA A 62 -1.92 1.48 -14.72
N LEU A 63 -0.66 1.78 -14.39
CA LEU A 63 0.16 2.79 -15.08
C LEU A 63 0.24 2.53 -16.58
N VAL A 64 0.65 1.31 -16.97
CA VAL A 64 0.77 0.93 -18.38
C VAL A 64 -0.59 1.03 -19.08
N SER A 65 -1.66 0.58 -18.40
CA SER A 65 -3.00 0.60 -18.98
C SER A 65 -3.55 2.02 -19.17
N TYR A 66 -3.37 2.93 -18.20
CA TYR A 66 -3.76 4.33 -18.32
C TYR A 66 -2.91 5.09 -19.35
N ALA A 67 -1.62 4.77 -19.46
CA ALA A 67 -0.75 5.33 -20.49
C ALA A 67 -1.19 4.91 -21.90
N LEU A 68 -1.46 3.61 -22.11
CA LEU A 68 -1.97 3.07 -23.38
C LEU A 68 -3.36 3.61 -23.73
N TRP A 69 -4.18 3.94 -22.73
CA TRP A 69 -5.47 4.58 -22.93
C TRP A 69 -5.37 6.11 -23.18
N GLY A 70 -4.19 6.71 -23.04
CA GLY A 70 -3.98 8.16 -23.25
C GLY A 70 -4.46 9.04 -22.10
N ARG A 71 -4.75 8.46 -20.93
CA ARG A 71 -5.22 9.16 -19.73
C ARG A 71 -4.05 9.51 -18.81
N TYR A 72 -3.18 10.40 -19.29
CA TYR A 72 -1.94 10.78 -18.61
C TYR A 72 -2.09 11.29 -17.16
N PRO A 73 -3.13 12.08 -16.79
CA PRO A 73 -3.30 12.50 -15.39
C PRO A 73 -3.42 11.31 -14.43
N PHE A 74 -4.13 10.26 -14.84
CA PHE A 74 -4.29 9.04 -14.05
C PHE A 74 -3.01 8.20 -14.05
N ALA A 75 -2.34 8.09 -15.20
CA ALA A 75 -1.05 7.43 -15.32
C ALA A 75 -0.03 8.04 -14.33
N ILE A 76 0.05 9.37 -14.26
CA ILE A 76 0.92 10.06 -13.28
C ILE A 76 0.53 9.69 -11.85
N GLY A 77 -0.77 9.66 -11.53
CA GLY A 77 -1.26 9.28 -10.19
C GLY A 77 -0.82 7.88 -9.77
N VAL A 78 -0.97 6.87 -10.63
CA VAL A 78 -0.52 5.50 -10.32
C VAL A 78 1.00 5.34 -10.37
N ALA A 79 1.72 6.14 -11.17
CA ALA A 79 3.19 6.19 -11.10
C ALA A 79 3.68 6.71 -9.75
N ILE A 80 3.09 7.81 -9.25
CA ILE A 80 3.38 8.34 -7.92
C ILE A 80 3.08 7.29 -6.86
N ASN A 81 1.94 6.60 -6.97
CA ASN A 81 1.60 5.53 -6.03
C ASN A 81 2.64 4.40 -6.02
N ALA A 82 3.07 3.92 -7.20
CA ALA A 82 4.11 2.90 -7.31
C ALA A 82 5.43 3.34 -6.65
N CYS A 83 5.84 4.59 -6.85
CA CYS A 83 7.02 5.17 -6.20
C CYS A 83 6.87 5.23 -4.67
N VAL A 84 5.73 5.73 -4.18
CA VAL A 84 5.43 5.82 -2.74
C VAL A 84 5.44 4.44 -2.09
N VAL A 85 4.79 3.45 -2.72
CA VAL A 85 4.78 2.04 -2.29
C VAL A 85 6.20 1.47 -2.23
N ALA A 86 7.04 1.73 -3.25
CA ALA A 86 8.41 1.22 -3.28
C ALA A 86 9.28 1.85 -2.18
N LEU A 87 9.13 3.16 -1.94
CA LEU A 87 9.84 3.88 -0.88
C LEU A 87 9.39 3.41 0.51
N LEU A 88 8.08 3.35 0.75
CA LEU A 88 7.51 2.82 2.01
C LEU A 88 7.99 1.41 2.28
N ARG A 89 7.97 0.53 1.27
CA ARG A 89 8.50 -0.83 1.41
C ARG A 89 9.94 -0.82 1.91
N LYS A 90 10.80 0.00 1.32
CA LYS A 90 12.21 0.08 1.73
C LYS A 90 12.33 0.60 3.17
N HIS A 91 11.73 1.75 3.46
CA HIS A 91 11.86 2.41 4.76
C HIS A 91 11.19 1.61 5.90
N LEU A 92 9.98 1.09 5.70
CA LEU A 92 9.26 0.35 6.71
C LEU A 92 9.87 -1.02 6.98
N LEU A 93 10.29 -1.76 5.93
CA LEU A 93 10.93 -3.06 6.15
C LEU A 93 12.27 -2.90 6.87
N GLN A 94 13.04 -1.85 6.57
CA GLN A 94 14.28 -1.53 7.29
C GLN A 94 14.01 -1.13 8.74
N ALA A 95 13.04 -0.24 8.99
CA ALA A 95 12.66 0.18 10.33
C ALA A 95 12.16 -1.02 11.16
N MET A 96 11.26 -1.85 10.62
CA MET A 96 10.76 -3.04 11.31
C MET A 96 11.85 -4.08 11.58
N GLN A 97 12.85 -4.20 10.70
CA GLN A 97 13.99 -5.09 10.93
C GLN A 97 14.89 -4.60 12.07
N GLN A 98 15.21 -3.31 12.10
CA GLN A 98 16.01 -2.71 13.18
C GLN A 98 15.29 -2.79 14.53
N LEU A 99 13.99 -2.50 14.52
CA LEU A 99 13.17 -2.57 15.73
C LEU A 99 12.95 -4.00 16.21
N GLY A 100 12.83 -4.98 15.31
CA GLY A 100 12.73 -6.39 15.68
C GLY A 100 13.94 -6.88 16.48
N ALA A 101 15.14 -6.45 16.09
CA ALA A 101 16.37 -6.77 16.82
C ALA A 101 16.43 -6.07 18.21
N GLN A 102 15.81 -4.90 18.36
CA GLN A 102 15.75 -4.17 19.64
C GLN A 102 14.65 -4.67 20.58
N ILE A 103 13.57 -5.26 20.03
CA ILE A 103 12.52 -5.94 20.80
C ILE A 103 13.08 -7.23 21.43
N GLU A 104 13.94 -7.96 20.70
CA GLU A 104 14.69 -9.10 21.25
C GLU A 104 15.58 -8.70 22.44
N ALA A 105 16.08 -7.47 22.44
CA ALA A 105 16.83 -6.87 23.55
C ALA A 105 15.95 -6.32 24.70
N SER A 106 14.64 -6.63 24.73
CA SER A 106 13.68 -6.29 25.81
C SER A 106 13.47 -4.79 26.08
N SER A 107 13.59 -3.93 25.05
CA SER A 107 13.37 -2.49 25.20
C SER A 107 11.89 -2.10 25.00
N SER A 108 11.23 -1.62 26.06
CA SER A 108 9.83 -1.14 26.01
C SER A 108 9.64 0.06 25.06
N SER A 109 10.71 0.84 24.83
CA SER A 109 10.73 1.95 23.87
C SER A 109 10.65 1.49 22.41
N ALA A 110 11.19 0.32 22.06
CA ALA A 110 11.15 -0.22 20.70
C ALA A 110 9.74 -0.61 20.27
N ILE A 111 8.91 -1.12 21.19
CA ILE A 111 7.50 -1.46 20.94
C ILE A 111 6.70 -0.19 20.56
N GLN A 112 6.90 0.91 21.28
CA GLN A 112 6.19 2.16 21.01
C GLN A 112 6.62 2.77 19.67
N HIS A 113 7.91 2.68 19.32
CA HIS A 113 8.40 3.11 18.01
C HIS A 113 7.85 2.20 16.89
N PHE A 114 7.71 0.89 17.12
CA PHE A 114 7.14 -0.05 16.16
C PHE A 114 5.70 0.32 15.82
N ARG A 115 4.89 0.59 16.85
CA ARG A 115 3.50 1.03 16.69
C ARG A 115 3.38 2.34 15.92
N ARG A 116 4.26 3.33 16.19
CA ARG A 116 4.25 4.60 15.43
C ARG A 116 4.54 4.38 13.95
N VAL A 117 5.53 3.56 13.64
CA VAL A 117 5.90 3.21 12.25
C VAL A 117 4.75 2.48 11.55
N HIS A 118 4.11 1.52 12.23
CA HIS A 118 2.93 0.81 11.73
C HIS A 118 1.73 1.74 11.50
N SER A 119 1.42 2.60 12.46
CA SER A 119 0.33 3.58 12.33
C SER A 119 0.59 4.57 11.19
N ALA A 120 1.83 5.04 11.03
CA ALA A 120 2.20 5.90 9.91
C ALA A 120 2.01 5.19 8.56
N ALA A 121 2.39 3.92 8.46
CA ALA A 121 2.16 3.11 7.25
C ALA A 121 0.66 3.00 6.92
N LEU A 122 -0.19 2.72 7.92
CA LEU A 122 -1.64 2.66 7.74
C LEU A 122 -2.24 4.01 7.32
N LEU A 123 -1.79 5.11 7.90
CA LEU A 123 -2.24 6.46 7.52
C LEU A 123 -1.93 6.74 6.05
N VAL A 124 -0.72 6.39 5.58
CA VAL A 124 -0.37 6.58 4.17
C VAL A 124 -1.21 5.68 3.27
N ASN A 125 -1.45 4.42 3.63
CA ASN A 125 -2.33 3.53 2.90
C ASN A 125 -3.78 4.06 2.83
N LEU A 126 -4.27 4.67 3.91
CA LEU A 126 -5.58 5.31 3.93
C LEU A 126 -5.65 6.50 2.96
N VAL A 127 -4.63 7.36 2.96
CA VAL A 127 -4.54 8.49 2.01
C VAL A 127 -4.48 7.97 0.57
N GLN A 128 -3.71 6.92 0.30
CA GLN A 128 -3.67 6.28 -1.01
C GLN A 128 -5.04 5.73 -1.43
N LEU A 129 -5.76 5.07 -0.52
CA LEU A 129 -7.10 4.55 -0.79
C LEU A 129 -8.08 5.68 -1.15
N VAL A 130 -8.09 6.76 -0.37
CA VAL A 130 -8.92 7.94 -0.66
C VAL A 130 -8.57 8.54 -2.02
N ALA A 131 -7.28 8.67 -2.35
CA ALA A 131 -6.83 9.19 -3.63
C ALA A 131 -7.25 8.29 -4.81
N ILE A 132 -7.15 6.97 -4.67
CA ILE A 132 -7.59 6.01 -5.70
C ILE A 132 -9.11 6.11 -5.91
N VAL A 133 -9.90 6.10 -4.83
CA VAL A 133 -11.37 6.21 -4.90
C VAL A 133 -11.77 7.53 -5.55
N TRP A 134 -11.16 8.64 -5.12
CA TRP A 134 -11.43 9.96 -5.69
C TRP A 134 -11.09 10.03 -7.17
N GLY A 135 -9.93 9.48 -7.57
CA GLY A 135 -9.55 9.36 -8.97
C GLY A 135 -10.60 8.57 -9.77
N LEU A 136 -11.10 7.47 -9.23
CA LEU A 136 -12.12 6.64 -9.88
C LEU A 136 -13.46 7.38 -10.06
N LEU A 137 -13.89 8.16 -9.06
CA LEU A 137 -15.07 9.00 -9.15
C LEU A 137 -14.90 10.10 -10.20
N TRP A 138 -13.75 10.76 -10.21
CA TRP A 138 -13.43 11.79 -11.20
C TRP A 138 -13.36 11.23 -12.63
N LEU A 139 -12.81 10.02 -12.80
CA LEU A 139 -12.81 9.30 -14.07
C LEU A 139 -14.24 8.95 -14.50
N SER A 140 -15.06 8.47 -13.56
CA SER A 140 -16.47 8.14 -13.83
C SER A 140 -17.27 9.35 -14.30
N GLN A 141 -16.99 10.54 -13.77
CA GLN A 141 -17.65 11.78 -14.21
C GLN A 141 -17.24 12.18 -15.63
N GLN A 142 -16.00 11.91 -16.05
CA GLN A 142 -15.52 12.20 -17.41
C GLN A 142 -15.99 11.22 -18.48
N LEU A 143 -16.52 10.06 -18.07
CA LEU A 143 -17.02 9.01 -18.95
C LEU A 143 -18.54 9.06 -19.14
N ARG A 144 -19.24 9.90 -18.36
CA ARG A 144 -20.65 10.22 -18.56
C ARG A 144 -20.79 11.31 -19.61
#